data_AF-A0A158DXV2-F1
#
_entry.id   AF-A0A158DXV2-F1
#
_cell.length_a   1.000
_cell.length_b   1.000
_cell.length_c   1.000
_cell.angle_alpha   90.00
_cell.angle_beta   90.00
_cell.angle_gamma   90.00
#
_symmetry.space_group_name_H-M   'P 1'
#
loop_
_entity.id
_entity.type
_entity.pdbx_description
1 polymer ?
#
loop_
_entity_poly.entity_id
_entity_poly.type
_entity_poly.pdbx_seq_one_letter_code
_entity_poly.pdbx_strand_id
1 'polypeptide(L)'
;MKRRVHCTYFLKIVPRPIPNDGWTGDAWFSRRSDYRKHADVPKVSFASHVAAPTAASAEAAIAAWAHDFVATSSKVVESSLRLAEGA
;
A
#
# COMPACT_ATOMS: atom_id res chain seq x y z
N MET A 1 -20.68 6.48 -13.71
CA MET A 1 -19.35 6.19 -14.31
C MET A 1 -18.68 5.06 -13.53
N LYS A 2 -18.51 3.87 -14.12
CA LYS A 2 -17.79 2.76 -13.47
C LYS A 2 -16.29 2.92 -13.75
N ARG A 3 -15.51 3.49 -12.81
CA ARG A 3 -14.05 3.47 -12.91
C ARG A 3 -13.58 2.04 -12.60
N ARG A 4 -13.36 1.21 -13.63
CA ARG A 4 -12.57 0.00 -13.48
C ARG A 4 -11.12 0.45 -13.27
N VAL A 5 -10.71 0.60 -12.01
CA VAL A 5 -9.30 0.79 -11.67
C VAL A 5 -8.60 -0.54 -11.99
N HIS A 6 -8.02 -0.66 -13.19
CA HIS A 6 -7.09 -1.73 -13.49
C HIS A 6 -5.95 -1.61 -12.48
N CYS A 7 -5.81 -2.58 -11.56
CA CYS A 7 -4.78 -2.57 -10.53
C CYS A 7 -3.40 -2.40 -11.17
N THR A 8 -2.90 -1.15 -11.16
CA THR A 8 -1.62 -0.74 -11.75
C THR A 8 -0.45 -1.03 -10.80
N TYR A 9 -0.77 -1.30 -9.53
CA TYR A 9 0.19 -1.53 -8.46
C TYR A 9 0.05 -2.93 -7.89
N PHE A 10 1.19 -3.49 -7.45
CA PHE A 10 1.20 -4.51 -6.42
C PHE A 10 1.09 -3.86 -5.05
N LEU A 11 0.33 -4.50 -4.17
CA LEU A 11 0.10 -4.09 -2.80
C LEU A 11 0.70 -5.15 -1.87
N LYS A 12 1.55 -4.73 -0.94
CA LYS A 12 2.00 -5.55 0.18
C LYS A 12 1.60 -4.84 1.47
N ILE A 13 1.00 -5.58 2.40
CA ILE A 13 0.60 -5.05 3.70
C ILE A 13 1.62 -5.52 4.74
N VAL A 14 2.04 -4.59 5.59
CA VAL A 14 2.97 -4.86 6.69
C VAL A 14 2.25 -4.53 7.99
N PRO A 15 1.50 -5.49 8.55
CA PRO A 15 0.85 -5.28 9.84
C PRO A 15 1.90 -5.23 10.95
N ARG A 16 1.62 -4.44 11.98
CA ARG A 16 2.44 -4.28 13.18
C ARG A 16 1.54 -4.24 14.41
N PRO A 17 1.93 -4.89 15.51
CA PRO A 17 1.18 -4.81 16.76
C PRO A 17 1.30 -3.39 17.36
N ILE A 18 0.20 -2.92 17.95
CA ILE A 18 0.16 -1.76 18.83
C ILE A 18 0.24 -2.30 20.26
N PRO A 19 1.24 -1.90 21.09
CA PRO A 19 1.36 -2.40 22.45
C PRO A 19 0.06 -2.21 23.25
N ASN A 20 -0.49 -3.30 23.76
CA ASN A 20 -1.74 -3.36 24.56
C ASN A 20 -3.03 -2.90 23.87
N ASP A 21 -3.03 -2.59 22.57
CA ASP A 21 -4.14 -1.86 21.91
C ASP A 21 -4.52 -2.39 20.51
N GLY A 22 -3.89 -3.48 20.05
CA GLY A 22 -4.30 -4.18 18.83
C GLY A 22 -3.24 -4.17 17.74
N TRP A 23 -3.65 -3.89 16.50
CA TRP A 23 -2.82 -4.00 15.29
C TRP A 23 -3.05 -2.80 14.36
N THR A 24 -1.97 -2.34 13.73
CA THR A 24 -1.95 -1.33 12.67
C THR A 24 -1.03 -1.79 11.54
N GLY A 25 -0.68 -0.93 10.59
CA GLY A 25 0.32 -1.25 9.58
C GLY A 25 0.42 -0.25 8.44
N ASP A 26 1.33 -0.56 7.53
CA ASP A 26 1.56 0.21 6.32
C ASP A 26 1.14 -0.59 5.08
N ALA A 27 0.82 0.15 4.03
CA ALA A 27 0.72 -0.39 2.68
C ALA A 27 1.97 -0.01 1.88
N TRP A 28 2.58 -1.01 1.25
CA TRP A 28 3.67 -0.83 0.32
C TRP A 28 3.14 -0.99 -1.10
N PHE A 29 3.49 -0.04 -1.95
CA PHE A 29 3.09 0.00 -3.34
C PHE A 29 4.30 -0.12 -4.24
N SER A 30 4.16 -0.89 -5.31
CA SER A 30 5.13 -0.97 -6.40
C SER A 30 4.38 -1.08 -7.72
N ARG A 31 4.89 -0.51 -8.82
CA ARG A 31 4.20 -0.66 -10.10
C ARG A 31 4.26 -2.11 -10.57
N ARG A 32 3.19 -2.56 -11.23
CA ARG A 32 3.21 -3.85 -11.92
C ARG A 32 4.11 -3.85 -13.15
N SER A 33 4.23 -2.73 -13.85
CA SER A 33 5.11 -2.57 -15.03
C SER A 33 6.58 -2.77 -14.72
N ASP A 34 6.98 -2.43 -13.49
CA ASP A 34 8.38 -2.42 -13.07
C ASP A 34 8.82 -3.81 -12.59
N TYR A 35 7.89 -4.76 -12.58
CA TYR A 35 8.12 -6.14 -12.16
C TYR A 35 8.94 -6.90 -13.21
N ARG A 36 10.26 -6.90 -13.02
CA ARG A 36 11.19 -7.80 -13.71
C ARG A 36 11.65 -8.95 -12.81
N LYS A 37 11.96 -8.64 -11.53
CA LYS A 37 12.33 -9.57 -10.44
C LYS A 37 11.91 -8.96 -9.09
N HIS A 38 11.45 -9.77 -8.14
CA HIS A 38 10.84 -9.32 -6.87
C HIS A 38 11.72 -8.39 -5.98
N ALA A 39 13.05 -8.50 -6.11
CA ALA A 39 14.02 -7.77 -5.31
C ALA A 39 14.27 -6.33 -5.80
N ASP A 40 14.16 -6.09 -7.12
CA ASP A 40 14.63 -4.85 -7.77
C ASP A 40 13.49 -3.89 -8.11
N VAL A 41 12.30 -4.07 -7.51
CA VAL A 41 11.15 -3.20 -7.79
C VAL A 41 11.13 -2.06 -6.77
N PRO A 42 11.15 -0.79 -7.22
CA PRO A 42 10.92 0.37 -6.36
C PRO A 42 9.63 0.21 -5.56
N LYS A 43 9.73 0.47 -4.26
CA LYS A 43 8.62 0.35 -3.31
C LYS A 43 8.52 1.63 -2.51
N VAL A 44 7.30 2.09 -2.30
CA VAL A 44 7.00 3.20 -1.40
C VAL A 44 6.00 2.74 -0.35
N SER A 45 6.25 3.11 0.90
CA SER A 45 5.39 2.79 2.04
C SER A 45 4.55 4.00 2.42
N PHE A 46 3.26 3.79 2.63
CA PHE A 46 2.38 4.77 3.26
C PHE A 46 1.73 4.17 4.50
N ALA A 47 1.73 4.92 5.59
CA ALA A 47 1.07 4.53 6.82
C ALA A 47 -0.45 4.62 6.65
N SER A 48 -1.16 3.55 7.01
CA SER A 48 -2.63 3.50 6.90
C SER A 48 -3.33 4.26 8.02
N HIS A 49 -2.65 4.37 9.18
CA HIS A 49 -3.22 4.83 10.46
C HIS A 49 -4.50 4.09 10.88
N VAL A 50 -4.73 2.90 10.34
CA VAL A 50 -5.83 2.02 10.72
C VAL A 50 -5.43 1.25 11.98
N ALA A 51 -6.28 1.27 12.99
CA ALA A 51 -6.17 0.41 14.17
C ALA A 51 -7.29 -0.64 14.15
N ALA A 52 -6.95 -1.89 14.41
CA ALA A 52 -7.89 -3.00 14.43
C ALA A 52 -7.50 -4.02 15.52
N PRO A 53 -8.46 -4.79 16.06
CA PRO A 53 -8.21 -5.66 17.21
C PRO A 53 -7.31 -6.87 16.90
N THR A 54 -7.28 -7.32 15.63
CA THR A 54 -6.49 -8.49 15.20
C THR A 54 -5.65 -8.17 13.97
N ALA A 55 -4.55 -8.90 13.78
CA ALA A 55 -3.70 -8.78 12.59
C ALA A 55 -4.51 -8.95 11.30
N ALA A 56 -5.37 -9.98 11.22
CA ALA A 56 -6.21 -10.24 10.05
C ALA A 56 -7.20 -9.10 9.78
N SER A 57 -7.83 -8.54 10.82
CA SER A 57 -8.71 -7.38 10.65
C SER A 57 -7.96 -6.12 10.22
N ALA A 58 -6.73 -5.92 10.72
CA ALA A 58 -5.87 -4.83 10.30
C ALA A 58 -5.49 -5.00 8.82
N GLU A 59 -5.06 -6.19 8.40
CA GLU A 59 -4.73 -6.47 7.01
C GLU A 59 -5.90 -6.18 6.06
N ALA A 60 -7.10 -6.67 6.38
CA ALA A 60 -8.29 -6.42 5.55
C ALA A 60 -8.64 -4.93 5.47
N ALA A 61 -8.59 -4.22 6.60
CA ALA A 61 -8.90 -2.80 6.65
C ALA A 61 -7.83 -1.94 5.95
N ILE A 62 -6.55 -2.28 6.09
CA ILE A 62 -5.44 -1.64 5.37
C ILE A 62 -5.55 -1.91 3.87
N ALA A 63 -5.95 -3.11 3.46
CA ALA A 63 -6.18 -3.43 2.05
C ALA A 63 -7.26 -2.53 1.45
N ALA A 64 -8.41 -2.44 2.13
CA ALA A 64 -9.53 -1.60 1.71
C ALA A 64 -9.12 -0.12 1.62
N TRP A 65 -8.43 0.39 2.64
CA TRP A 65 -7.88 1.74 2.63
C TRP A 65 -6.91 1.96 1.47
N ALA A 66 -5.97 1.02 1.23
CA ALA A 66 -4.98 1.14 0.17
C ALA A 66 -5.62 1.17 -1.22
N HIS A 67 -6.70 0.42 -1.43
CA HIS A 67 -7.47 0.46 -2.66
C HIS A 67 -8.14 1.82 -2.88
N ASP A 68 -8.73 2.40 -1.85
CA ASP A 68 -9.33 3.74 -1.91
C ASP A 68 -8.26 4.83 -2.12
N PHE A 69 -7.12 4.72 -1.42
CA PHE A 69 -5.99 5.61 -1.56
C PHE A 69 -5.44 5.63 -2.99
N VAL A 70 -5.29 4.48 -3.63
CA VAL A 70 -4.89 4.42 -5.05
C VAL A 70 -5.95 5.04 -5.95
N ALA A 71 -7.24 4.79 -5.70
CA ALA A 71 -8.33 5.31 -6.51
C ALA A 71 -8.40 6.84 -6.49
N THR A 72 -8.05 7.46 -5.36
CA THR A 72 -8.12 8.92 -5.15
C THR A 72 -6.79 9.64 -5.36
N SER A 73 -5.68 8.96 -5.06
CA SER A 73 -4.36 9.57 -4.87
C SER A 73 -3.25 8.90 -5.68
N SER A 74 -3.58 8.19 -6.76
CA SER A 74 -2.59 7.50 -7.64
C SER A 74 -1.43 8.39 -8.09
N LYS A 75 -1.65 9.70 -8.34
CA LYS A 75 -0.58 10.63 -8.70
C LYS A 75 0.47 10.79 -7.60
N VAL A 76 0.07 10.73 -6.33
CA VAL A 76 0.97 10.78 -5.18
C VAL A 76 1.84 9.53 -5.18
N VAL A 77 1.23 8.34 -5.32
CA VAL A 77 1.93 7.05 -5.41
C VAL A 77 2.95 7.07 -6.56
N GLU A 78 2.56 7.54 -7.74
CA GLU A 78 3.46 7.65 -8.90
C GLU A 78 4.64 8.59 -8.66
N SER A 79 4.39 9.75 -8.06
CA SER A 79 5.43 10.74 -7.81
C SER A 79 6.42 10.22 -6.77
N SER A 80 5.93 9.58 -5.71
CA SER A 80 6.77 8.95 -4.70
C SER A 80 7.62 7.81 -5.28
N LEU A 81 7.05 6.98 -6.15
CA LEU A 81 7.79 5.90 -6.82
C LEU A 81 8.91 6.45 -7.70
N ARG A 82 8.67 7.52 -8.46
CA ARG A 82 9.71 8.19 -9.27
C ARG A 82 10.84 8.76 -8.42
N LEU A 83 10.51 9.34 -7.25
CA LEU A 83 11.52 9.83 -6.32
C LEU A 83 12.37 8.69 -5.76
N ALA A 84 11.75 7.54 -5.47
CA ALA A 84 12.46 6.34 -5.00
C ALA A 84 13.33 5.67 -6.08
N GLU A 85 13.04 5.87 -7.37
CA GLU A 85 13.85 5.39 -8.50
C GLU A 85 15.13 6.20 -8.73
N GLY A 86 15.14 7.47 -8.32
CA GLY A 86 16.26 8.39 -8.50
C GLY A 86 17.19 8.53 -7.29
N ALA A 87 16.92 7.80 -6.19
CA ALA A 87 17.71 7.76 -4.97
C ALA A 87 18.60 6.53 -4.93
#